data_AF-A0A8H2VPL4-F1
#
_entry.id   AF-A0A8H2VPL4-F1
#
_cell.length_a   1.000
_cell.length_b   1.000
_cell.length_c   1.000
_cell.angle_alpha   90.00
_cell.angle_beta   90.00
_cell.angle_gamma   90.00
#
_symmetry.space_group_name_H-M   'P 1'
#
loop_
_entity.id
_entity.type
_entity.pdbx_description
1 polymer ?
#
loop_
_entity_poly.entity_id
_entity_poly.type
_entity_poly.pdbx_seq_one_letter_code
_entity_poly.pdbx_strand_id
1 'polypeptide(L)'
;MTVNHEVIKLQQQNNAILLCVLKQKNTSLASKWLKEFKGSAYDPKVDMKDCLEHVAVLDSDEKNIYQWILHLEEYNQWLQEEKSSILDIELQTPPTSLNNPVSFNSALVATTLRSTDQFPVLAFFCRHRNLKSSSMDNASPVALVKSLTGQLLRFIVEHRPFIDLSPLENQKLFLKARTDLNNGLLLLDTLLSSLPRDDMVFLIIDSLIPQGKRGEKGH
;
A
#
# COMPACT_ATOMS: atom_id res chain seq x y z
N MET A 1 24.24 32.75 29.85
CA MET A 1 24.52 31.39 29.34
C MET A 1 25.03 31.53 27.91
N THR A 2 26.33 31.35 27.71
CA THR A 2 26.96 31.44 26.38
C THR A 2 26.79 30.10 25.67
N VAL A 3 25.95 30.06 24.64
CA VAL A 3 25.77 28.90 23.79
C VAL A 3 27.06 28.68 23.00
N ASN A 4 27.78 27.59 23.23
CA ASN A 4 29.01 27.29 22.51
C ASN A 4 28.68 26.87 21.06
N HIS A 5 28.83 27.82 20.13
CA HIS A 5 28.46 27.67 18.72
C HIS A 5 29.29 26.58 18.00
N GLU A 6 30.50 26.29 18.46
CA GLU A 6 31.34 25.23 17.87
C GLU A 6 30.80 23.83 18.19
N VAL A 7 30.31 23.63 19.42
CA VAL A 7 29.70 22.36 19.86
C VAL A 7 28.42 22.07 19.06
N ILE A 8 27.58 23.09 18.85
CA ILE A 8 26.36 22.95 18.04
C ILE A 8 26.72 22.59 16.59
N LYS A 9 27.70 23.26 16.00
CA LYS A 9 28.12 23.01 14.62
C LYS A 9 28.67 21.60 14.43
N LEU A 10 29.48 21.12 15.37
CA LEU A 10 30.02 19.76 15.34
C LEU A 10 28.91 18.71 15.48
N GLN A 11 27.94 18.94 16.36
CA GLN A 11 26.80 18.05 16.56
C GLN A 11 25.90 17.98 15.32
N GLN A 12 25.64 19.12 14.67
CA GLN A 12 24.91 19.16 13.40
C GLN A 12 25.63 18.40 12.28
N GLN A 13 26.94 18.54 12.17
CA GLN A 13 27.75 17.81 11.19
C GLN A 13 27.71 16.30 11.44
N ASN A 14 27.88 15.86 12.69
CA ASN A 14 27.82 14.44 13.04
C ASN A 14 26.43 13.85 12.76
N ASN A 15 25.37 14.58 13.06
CA ASN A 15 24.00 14.16 12.73
C ASN A 15 23.78 14.04 11.22
N ALA A 16 24.30 14.99 10.43
CA ALA A 16 24.21 14.94 8.98
C ALA A 16 24.96 13.73 8.39
N ILE A 17 26.15 13.42 8.91
CA ILE A 17 26.93 12.24 8.50
C ILE A 17 26.15 10.95 8.84
N LEU A 18 25.62 10.85 10.05
CA LEU A 18 24.84 9.68 10.47
C LEU A 18 23.61 9.47 9.58
N LEU A 19 22.87 10.53 9.27
CA LEU A 19 21.72 10.49 8.38
C LEU A 19 22.10 10.04 6.97
N CYS A 20 23.23 10.52 6.43
CA CYS A 20 23.74 10.06 5.14
C CYS A 20 24.08 8.57 5.15
N VAL A 21 24.75 8.08 6.19
CA VAL A 21 25.11 6.66 6.33
C VAL A 21 23.85 5.78 6.44
N LEU A 22 22.89 6.18 7.28
CA LEU A 22 21.61 5.47 7.42
C LEU A 22 20.84 5.43 6.11
N LYS A 23 20.73 6.57 5.42
CA LYS A 23 20.06 6.66 4.11
C LYS A 23 20.70 5.72 3.09
N GLN A 24 22.02 5.70 2.99
CA GLN A 24 22.75 4.81 2.07
C GLN A 24 22.52 3.33 2.41
N LYS A 25 22.62 2.99 3.70
CA LYS A 25 22.37 1.64 4.20
C LYS A 25 20.95 1.17 3.89
N ASN A 26 19.95 1.99 4.21
CA ASN A 26 18.54 1.72 3.95
C ASN A 26 18.26 1.56 2.46
N THR A 27 18.83 2.44 1.62
CA THR A 27 18.70 2.37 0.17
C THR A 27 19.28 1.06 -0.38
N SER A 28 20.45 0.64 0.11
CA SER A 28 21.08 -0.61 -0.29
C SER A 28 20.24 -1.84 0.11
N LEU A 29 19.77 -1.87 1.36
CA LEU A 29 18.93 -2.95 1.88
C LEU A 29 17.61 -3.05 1.12
N ALA A 30 16.92 -1.92 0.95
CA ALA A 30 15.67 -1.86 0.21
C ALA A 30 15.85 -2.25 -1.26
N SER A 31 16.92 -1.80 -1.91
CA SER A 31 17.23 -2.18 -3.29
C SER A 31 17.44 -3.69 -3.43
N LYS A 32 18.15 -4.32 -2.49
CA LYS A 32 18.32 -5.78 -2.46
C LYS A 32 16.96 -6.47 -2.33
N TRP A 33 16.14 -6.01 -1.40
CA TRP A 33 14.84 -6.59 -1.10
C TRP A 33 13.85 -6.49 -2.25
N LEU A 34 13.75 -5.29 -2.84
CA LEU A 34 12.89 -5.04 -3.99
C LEU A 34 13.30 -5.88 -5.20
N LYS A 35 14.60 -6.12 -5.42
CA LYS A 35 15.10 -7.01 -6.49
C LYS A 35 14.72 -8.47 -6.26
N GLU A 36 14.78 -8.95 -5.01
CA GLU A 36 14.57 -10.36 -4.69
C GLU A 36 13.08 -10.78 -4.63
N PHE A 37 12.18 -9.84 -4.34
CA PHE A 37 10.74 -10.05 -4.54
C PHE A 37 10.43 -10.06 -6.05
N LYS A 38 10.57 -11.22 -6.71
CA LYS A 38 9.98 -11.44 -8.05
C LYS A 38 8.49 -11.08 -7.99
N GLY A 39 8.07 -10.03 -8.70
CA GLY A 39 6.70 -9.48 -8.65
C GLY A 39 6.51 -8.17 -7.84
N SER A 40 7.56 -7.64 -7.19
CA SER A 40 7.57 -6.32 -6.55
C SER A 40 7.44 -5.16 -7.55
N ALA A 41 7.64 -5.42 -8.83
CA ALA A 41 7.45 -4.46 -9.91
C ALA A 41 5.98 -4.07 -10.15
N TYR A 42 5.04 -4.64 -9.39
CA TYR A 42 3.66 -4.17 -9.41
C TYR A 42 3.61 -2.75 -8.85
N ASP A 43 3.30 -1.81 -9.75
CA ASP A 43 3.02 -0.43 -9.43
C ASP A 43 1.50 -0.22 -9.51
N PRO A 44 0.81 -0.06 -8.37
CA PRO A 44 -0.63 0.18 -8.38
C PRO A 44 -1.01 1.49 -9.07
N LYS A 45 -0.07 2.40 -9.37
CA LYS A 45 -0.36 3.62 -10.15
C LYS A 45 -0.93 3.30 -11.53
N VAL A 46 -0.50 2.20 -12.15
CA VAL A 46 -1.05 1.76 -13.44
C VAL A 46 -2.53 1.43 -13.28
N ASP A 47 -2.85 0.63 -12.26
CA ASP A 47 -4.21 0.20 -11.97
C ASP A 47 -5.12 1.35 -11.57
N MET A 48 -4.62 2.24 -10.71
CA MET A 48 -5.33 3.44 -10.29
C MET A 48 -5.63 4.34 -11.48
N LYS A 49 -4.64 4.59 -12.34
CA LYS A 49 -4.82 5.38 -13.56
C LYS A 49 -5.89 4.76 -14.47
N ASP A 50 -5.82 3.45 -14.67
CA ASP A 50 -6.78 2.72 -15.48
C ASP A 50 -8.20 2.81 -14.88
N CYS A 51 -8.37 2.68 -13.57
CA CYS A 51 -9.68 2.89 -12.92
C CYS A 51 -10.19 4.34 -13.10
N LEU A 52 -9.31 5.34 -12.98
CA LEU A 52 -9.69 6.75 -13.11
C LEU A 52 -10.05 7.15 -14.55
N GLU A 53 -9.35 6.64 -15.55
CA GLU A 53 -9.64 6.90 -16.97
C GLU A 53 -11.00 6.33 -17.40
N HIS A 54 -11.46 5.25 -16.75
CA HIS A 54 -12.73 4.60 -17.07
C HIS A 54 -13.96 5.25 -16.41
N VAL A 55 -13.80 6.33 -15.63
CA VAL A 55 -14.94 7.04 -15.00
C VAL A 55 -15.95 7.56 -16.03
N ALA A 56 -15.48 7.97 -17.20
CA ALA A 56 -16.33 8.48 -18.26
C ALA A 56 -17.28 7.40 -18.81
N VAL A 57 -16.86 6.14 -18.73
CA VAL A 57 -17.54 4.95 -19.27
C VAL A 57 -18.56 4.39 -18.28
N LEU A 58 -18.53 4.80 -17.00
CA LEU A 58 -19.55 4.43 -16.03
C LEU A 58 -20.93 4.89 -16.49
N ASP A 59 -21.93 4.04 -16.33
CA ASP A 59 -23.32 4.40 -16.61
C ASP A 59 -23.89 5.38 -15.56
N SER A 60 -25.12 5.85 -15.75
CA SER A 60 -25.71 6.84 -14.84
C SER A 60 -25.88 6.30 -13.42
N ASP A 61 -26.18 5.02 -13.26
CA ASP A 61 -26.43 4.41 -11.96
C ASP A 61 -25.09 4.18 -11.23
N GLU A 62 -24.07 3.69 -11.93
CA GLU A 62 -22.70 3.61 -11.44
C GLU A 62 -22.15 4.98 -11.04
N LYS A 63 -22.49 6.03 -11.81
CA LYS A 63 -22.14 7.42 -11.48
C LYS A 63 -22.78 7.88 -10.17
N ASN A 64 -24.07 7.58 -9.99
CA ASN A 64 -24.77 7.88 -8.74
C ASN A 64 -24.19 7.10 -7.56
N ILE A 65 -23.85 5.82 -7.75
CA ILE A 65 -23.27 4.97 -6.70
C ILE A 65 -21.90 5.51 -6.26
N TYR A 66 -21.00 5.84 -7.20
CA TYR A 66 -19.68 6.34 -6.76
C TYR A 66 -19.82 7.69 -6.05
N GLN A 67 -20.72 8.57 -6.51
CA GLN A 67 -20.98 9.84 -5.84
C GLN A 67 -21.53 9.61 -4.43
N TRP A 68 -22.47 8.67 -4.27
CA TRP A 68 -23.00 8.31 -2.97
C TRP A 68 -21.89 7.81 -2.02
N ILE A 69 -21.00 6.92 -2.49
CA ILE A 69 -19.85 6.43 -1.70
C ILE A 69 -18.98 7.60 -1.20
N LEU A 70 -18.68 8.59 -2.05
CA LEU A 70 -17.87 9.76 -1.65
C LEU A 70 -18.52 10.63 -0.57
N HIS A 71 -19.85 10.57 -0.44
CA HIS A 71 -20.61 11.36 0.53
C HIS A 71 -21.04 10.56 1.75
N LEU A 72 -20.61 9.30 1.88
CA LEU A 72 -20.85 8.51 3.09
C LEU A 72 -20.19 9.19 4.30
N GLU A 73 -20.91 9.23 5.41
CA GLU A 73 -20.40 9.80 6.65
C GLU A 73 -19.27 8.92 7.20
N GLU A 74 -19.43 7.60 7.09
CA GLU A 74 -18.44 6.59 7.46
C GLU A 74 -17.13 6.76 6.68
N TYR A 75 -17.23 7.18 5.42
CA TYR A 75 -16.07 7.45 4.58
C TYR A 75 -15.26 8.65 5.11
N ASN A 76 -15.96 9.74 5.45
CA ASN A 76 -15.33 10.94 6.02
C ASN A 76 -14.80 10.70 7.44
N GLN A 77 -15.54 9.91 8.24
CA GLN A 77 -15.11 9.52 9.57
C GLN A 77 -13.82 8.70 9.51
N TRP A 78 -13.76 7.67 8.66
CA TRP A 78 -12.57 6.84 8.49
C TRP A 78 -11.31 7.64 8.14
N LEU A 79 -11.43 8.68 7.30
CA LEU A 79 -10.30 9.56 6.97
C LEU A 79 -9.79 10.42 8.13
N GLN A 80 -10.61 10.64 9.16
CA GLN A 80 -10.31 11.51 10.30
C GLN A 80 -9.97 10.73 11.58
N GLU A 81 -10.06 9.40 11.56
CA GLU A 81 -9.85 8.60 12.75
C GLU A 81 -8.38 8.56 13.18
N GLU A 82 -8.15 8.82 14.47
CA GLU A 82 -6.81 8.76 15.09
C GLU A 82 -6.37 7.33 15.42
N LYS A 83 -7.32 6.38 15.44
CA LYS A 83 -7.07 4.97 15.76
C LYS A 83 -7.19 4.13 14.51
N SER A 84 -6.55 2.96 14.53
CA SER A 84 -6.68 1.98 13.45
C SER A 84 -8.13 1.54 13.27
N SER A 85 -8.64 1.68 12.05
CA SER A 85 -9.97 1.24 11.67
C SER A 85 -10.04 0.75 10.23
N ILE A 86 -11.15 0.10 9.92
CA ILE A 86 -11.40 -0.54 8.63
C ILE A 86 -12.74 -0.02 8.12
N LEU A 87 -12.73 0.54 6.92
CA LEU A 87 -13.93 0.81 6.14
C LEU A 87 -14.05 -0.28 5.08
N ASP A 88 -15.13 -1.07 5.17
CA ASP A 88 -15.47 -2.06 4.16
C ASP A 88 -16.63 -1.55 3.32
N ILE A 89 -16.50 -1.64 1.99
CA ILE A 89 -17.49 -1.16 1.03
C ILE A 89 -17.89 -2.32 0.15
N GLU A 90 -19.02 -2.94 0.48
CA GLU A 90 -19.61 -4.03 -0.29
C GLU A 90 -20.83 -3.53 -1.05
N LEU A 91 -20.83 -3.73 -2.37
CA LEU A 91 -22.01 -3.48 -3.19
C LEU A 91 -23.04 -4.58 -2.95
N GLN A 92 -24.30 -4.19 -2.71
CA GLN A 92 -25.41 -5.15 -2.55
C GLN A 92 -25.54 -6.10 -3.75
N THR A 93 -25.23 -5.60 -4.95
CA THR A 93 -25.16 -6.39 -6.17
C THR A 93 -23.71 -6.47 -6.62
N PRO A 94 -23.14 -7.68 -6.81
CA PRO A 94 -21.79 -7.83 -7.33
C PRO A 94 -21.65 -7.08 -8.66
N PRO A 95 -20.57 -6.31 -8.87
CA PRO A 95 -20.40 -5.58 -10.09
C PRO A 95 -20.27 -6.54 -11.28
N THR A 96 -20.93 -6.19 -12.38
CA THR A 96 -20.86 -6.95 -13.65
C THR A 96 -19.58 -6.61 -14.43
N SER A 97 -19.01 -5.43 -14.16
CA SER A 97 -17.81 -4.90 -14.76
C SER A 97 -16.63 -4.97 -13.78
N LEU A 98 -15.42 -5.14 -14.33
CA LEU A 98 -14.19 -5.00 -13.54
C LEU A 98 -13.95 -3.55 -13.10
N ASN A 99 -14.52 -2.59 -13.84
CA ASN A 99 -14.50 -1.17 -13.54
C ASN A 99 -15.82 -0.77 -12.94
N ASN A 100 -15.87 -0.82 -11.62
CA ASN A 100 -17.07 -0.54 -10.87
C ASN A 100 -16.88 0.71 -9.99
N PRO A 101 -17.97 1.26 -9.44
CA PRO A 101 -17.93 2.41 -8.56
C PRO A 101 -16.99 2.30 -7.36
N VAL A 102 -16.80 1.11 -6.77
CA VAL A 102 -15.90 0.89 -5.63
C VAL A 102 -14.45 0.95 -6.08
N SER A 103 -14.09 0.26 -7.16
CA SER A 103 -12.74 0.31 -7.74
C SER A 103 -12.34 1.74 -8.13
N PHE A 104 -13.28 2.53 -8.68
CA PHE A 104 -13.06 3.94 -8.96
C PHE A 104 -12.80 4.76 -7.70
N ASN A 105 -13.65 4.61 -6.67
CA ASN A 105 -13.46 5.29 -5.38
C ASN A 105 -12.09 4.94 -4.77
N SER A 106 -11.76 3.66 -4.66
CA SER A 106 -10.47 3.20 -4.16
C SER A 106 -9.29 3.85 -4.91
N ALA A 107 -9.37 3.97 -6.24
CA ALA A 107 -8.35 4.63 -7.04
C ALA A 107 -8.28 6.15 -6.81
N LEU A 108 -9.42 6.82 -6.72
CA LEU A 108 -9.51 8.26 -6.47
C LEU A 108 -8.91 8.63 -5.12
N VAL A 109 -9.26 7.88 -4.09
CA VAL A 109 -8.80 8.09 -2.71
C VAL A 109 -7.32 7.82 -2.59
N ALA A 110 -6.85 6.67 -3.11
CA ALA A 110 -5.44 6.36 -3.15
C ALA A 110 -4.62 7.43 -3.88
N THR A 111 -5.14 7.95 -5.00
CA THR A 111 -4.46 9.00 -5.79
C THR A 111 -4.39 10.30 -5.02
N THR A 112 -5.50 10.70 -4.40
CA THR A 112 -5.61 11.95 -3.65
C THR A 112 -4.69 11.93 -2.44
N LEU A 113 -4.73 10.87 -1.62
CA LEU A 113 -3.86 10.73 -0.46
C LEU A 113 -2.38 10.71 -0.86
N ARG A 114 -2.03 10.00 -1.94
CA ARG A 114 -0.65 9.94 -2.45
C ARG A 114 -0.11 11.29 -2.91
N SER A 115 -0.97 12.18 -3.40
CA SER A 115 -0.53 13.51 -3.88
C SER A 115 0.05 14.41 -2.77
N THR A 116 -0.19 14.06 -1.50
CA THR A 116 0.32 14.80 -0.35
C THR A 116 1.75 14.44 0.03
N ASP A 117 2.24 13.26 -0.36
CA ASP A 117 3.49 12.63 0.10
C ASP A 117 3.66 12.58 1.65
N GLN A 118 2.60 12.91 2.40
CA GLN A 118 2.62 13.04 3.85
C GLN A 118 2.56 11.66 4.51
N PHE A 119 1.76 10.76 3.94
CA PHE A 119 1.43 9.46 4.52
C PHE A 119 1.84 8.32 3.57
N PRO A 120 2.32 7.17 4.09
CA PRO A 120 2.42 5.97 3.27
C PRO A 120 1.02 5.50 2.86
N VAL A 121 0.76 5.46 1.56
CA VAL A 121 -0.48 4.95 0.97
C VAL A 121 -0.17 3.68 0.19
N LEU A 122 -0.51 2.53 0.77
CA LEU A 122 -0.28 1.21 0.22
C LEU A 122 -1.56 0.77 -0.49
N ALA A 123 -1.47 0.48 -1.78
CA ALA A 123 -2.64 0.14 -2.58
C ALA A 123 -2.46 -1.17 -3.32
N PHE A 124 -3.52 -1.96 -3.41
CA PHE A 124 -3.54 -3.21 -4.15
C PHE A 124 -4.86 -3.39 -4.90
N PHE A 125 -4.79 -3.54 -6.21
CA PHE A 125 -5.96 -3.75 -7.07
C PHE A 125 -5.87 -5.14 -7.72
N CYS A 126 -6.86 -5.99 -7.47
CA CYS A 126 -6.88 -7.35 -8.02
C CYS A 126 -6.99 -7.40 -9.55
N ARG A 127 -7.52 -6.33 -10.17
CA ARG A 127 -7.83 -6.19 -11.62
C ARG A 127 -6.68 -6.63 -12.55
N HIS A 128 -5.46 -6.12 -12.37
CA HIS A 128 -4.42 -6.25 -13.40
C HIS A 128 -3.64 -7.56 -13.35
N ARG A 129 -3.76 -8.30 -12.25
CA ARG A 129 -2.99 -9.54 -12.04
C ARG A 129 -3.68 -10.78 -12.59
N ASN A 130 -5.01 -10.75 -12.76
CA ASN A 130 -5.77 -11.83 -13.39
C ASN A 130 -5.73 -11.79 -14.93
N LEU A 131 -5.51 -10.61 -15.55
CA LEU A 131 -5.52 -10.46 -17.01
C LEU A 131 -4.16 -10.69 -17.69
N LYS A 132 -3.03 -10.46 -17.01
CA LYS A 132 -1.69 -10.53 -17.63
C LYS A 132 -0.94 -11.86 -17.42
N SER A 133 -1.48 -12.80 -16.65
CA SER A 133 -0.82 -14.10 -16.40
C SER A 133 -1.82 -15.22 -16.18
N SER A 134 -1.66 -16.31 -16.93
CA SER A 134 -2.37 -17.57 -16.71
C SER A 134 -1.98 -18.31 -15.42
N SER A 135 -1.04 -17.78 -14.63
CA SER A 135 -0.62 -18.35 -13.35
C SER A 135 -1.38 -17.71 -12.19
N MET A 136 -2.10 -18.54 -11.42
CA MET A 136 -2.81 -18.16 -10.18
C MET A 136 -1.92 -17.50 -9.10
N ASP A 137 -0.60 -17.48 -9.28
CA ASP A 137 0.37 -16.98 -8.30
C ASP A 137 0.27 -15.47 -8.03
N ASN A 138 -0.29 -14.69 -8.98
CA ASN A 138 -0.24 -13.22 -8.93
C ASN A 138 -1.36 -12.59 -8.08
N ALA A 139 -2.52 -13.23 -7.97
CA ALA A 139 -3.62 -12.79 -7.08
C ALA A 139 -3.62 -13.53 -5.72
N SER A 140 -2.50 -14.17 -5.35
CA SER A 140 -2.38 -14.83 -4.05
C SER A 140 -2.28 -13.82 -2.90
N PRO A 141 -2.74 -14.17 -1.68
CA PRO A 141 -2.51 -13.36 -0.49
C PRO A 141 -1.03 -13.03 -0.26
N VAL A 142 -0.13 -13.97 -0.60
CA VAL A 142 1.32 -13.75 -0.54
C VAL A 142 1.75 -12.64 -1.51
N ALA A 143 1.21 -12.61 -2.72
CA ALA A 143 1.53 -11.59 -3.72
C ALA A 143 0.97 -10.20 -3.36
N LEU A 144 -0.16 -10.13 -2.66
CA LEU A 144 -0.70 -8.91 -2.07
C LEU A 144 0.25 -8.38 -0.99
N VAL A 145 0.57 -9.20 0.02
CA VAL A 145 1.42 -8.76 1.14
C VAL A 145 2.79 -8.32 0.66
N LYS A 146 3.42 -9.07 -0.26
CA LYS A 146 4.68 -8.64 -0.90
C LYS A 146 4.58 -7.28 -1.58
N SER A 147 3.46 -7.00 -2.25
CA SER A 147 3.25 -5.72 -2.92
C SER A 147 3.16 -4.59 -1.91
N LEU A 148 2.37 -4.74 -0.84
CA LEU A 148 2.24 -3.74 0.21
C LEU A 148 3.58 -3.50 0.92
N THR A 149 4.29 -4.58 1.27
CA THR A 149 5.65 -4.52 1.84
C THR A 149 6.63 -3.77 0.94
N GLY A 150 6.60 -4.04 -0.37
CA GLY A 150 7.46 -3.35 -1.33
C GLY A 150 7.13 -1.86 -1.44
N GLN A 151 5.84 -1.50 -1.41
CA GLN A 151 5.41 -0.10 -1.43
C GLN A 151 5.83 0.65 -0.16
N LEU A 152 5.63 0.06 1.01
CA LEU A 152 6.02 0.67 2.28
C LEU A 152 7.53 0.87 2.38
N LEU A 153 8.29 -0.13 1.94
CA LEU A 153 9.75 -0.07 1.92
C LEU A 153 10.27 1.06 1.00
N ARG A 154 9.67 1.24 -0.18
CA ARG A 154 9.99 2.39 -1.07
C ARG A 154 9.68 3.71 -0.39
N PHE A 155 8.48 3.84 0.19
CA PHE A 155 8.08 5.05 0.88
C PHE A 155 9.06 5.42 2.00
N ILE A 156 9.46 4.46 2.84
CA ILE A 156 10.39 4.71 3.94
C ILE A 156 11.74 5.22 3.41
N VAL A 157 12.28 4.60 2.37
CA VAL A 157 13.57 5.02 1.79
C VAL A 157 13.51 6.43 1.20
N GLU A 158 12.40 6.76 0.55
CA GLU A 158 12.23 8.04 -0.14
C GLU A 158 11.87 9.18 0.83
N HIS A 159 10.94 8.94 1.75
CA HIS A 159 10.29 9.97 2.57
C HIS A 159 10.60 9.88 4.07
N ARG A 160 11.17 8.77 4.55
CA ARG A 160 11.55 8.56 5.97
C ARG A 160 12.95 7.94 6.10
N PRO A 161 14.00 8.52 5.47
CA PRO A 161 15.31 7.89 5.37
C PRO A 161 16.03 7.70 6.72
N PHE A 162 15.52 8.32 7.78
CA PHE A 162 16.03 8.25 9.15
C PHE A 162 15.55 7.01 9.94
N ILE A 163 14.55 6.28 9.45
CA ILE A 163 14.09 5.03 10.08
C ILE A 163 15.19 3.98 9.93
N ASP A 164 15.59 3.32 11.02
CA ASP A 164 16.57 2.24 10.94
C ASP A 164 15.93 0.93 10.45
N LEU A 165 16.31 0.49 9.26
CA LEU A 165 15.87 -0.78 8.68
C LEU A 165 16.81 -1.94 9.03
N SER A 166 17.82 -1.75 9.87
CA SER A 166 18.73 -2.82 10.30
C SER A 166 18.04 -4.05 10.91
N PRO A 167 16.89 -3.96 11.62
CA PRO A 167 16.17 -5.16 12.08
C PRO A 167 15.74 -6.08 10.93
N LEU A 168 15.61 -5.54 9.72
CA LEU A 168 15.29 -6.27 8.51
C LEU A 168 16.49 -6.96 7.87
N GLU A 169 17.72 -6.78 8.37
CA GLU A 169 18.88 -7.52 7.83
C GLU A 169 18.77 -9.04 8.00
N ASN A 170 17.80 -9.52 8.78
CA ASN A 170 17.50 -10.93 8.95
C ASN A 170 17.07 -11.59 7.61
N GLN A 171 18.06 -12.12 6.90
CA GLN A 171 17.88 -12.81 5.62
C GLN A 171 16.92 -14.01 5.72
N LYS A 172 16.81 -14.66 6.88
CA LYS A 172 15.90 -15.81 7.04
C LYS A 172 14.44 -15.40 7.01
N LEU A 173 14.08 -14.30 7.67
CA LEU A 173 12.70 -13.77 7.63
C LEU A 173 12.34 -13.36 6.20
N PHE A 174 13.25 -12.63 5.55
CA PHE A 174 13.07 -12.20 4.17
C PHE A 174 12.84 -13.37 3.20
N LEU A 175 13.69 -14.41 3.26
CA LEU A 175 13.55 -15.57 2.39
C LEU A 175 12.24 -16.32 2.62
N LYS A 176 11.78 -16.44 3.87
CA LYS A 176 10.50 -17.07 4.20
C LYS A 176 9.30 -16.25 3.72
N ALA A 177 9.34 -14.93 3.90
CA ALA A 177 8.30 -14.00 3.45
C ALA A 177 8.07 -14.05 1.92
N ARG A 178 9.01 -14.62 1.15
CA ARG A 178 8.85 -14.81 -0.30
C ARG A 178 7.86 -15.91 -0.66
N THR A 179 7.52 -16.84 0.21
CA THR A 179 6.62 -17.95 -0.13
C THR A 179 5.57 -18.19 0.94
N ASP A 180 5.77 -17.67 2.14
CA ASP A 180 4.89 -17.88 3.28
C ASP A 180 4.18 -16.59 3.68
N LEU A 181 2.84 -16.68 3.80
CA LEU A 181 1.99 -15.54 4.12
C LEU A 181 2.26 -15.00 5.52
N ASN A 182 2.42 -15.88 6.51
CA ASN A 182 2.60 -15.47 7.91
C ASN A 182 3.93 -14.72 8.10
N ASN A 183 5.01 -15.21 7.49
CA ASN A 183 6.30 -14.51 7.48
C ASN A 183 6.21 -13.20 6.67
N GLY A 184 5.39 -13.15 5.61
CA GLY A 184 5.09 -11.92 4.88
C GLY A 184 4.38 -10.87 5.74
N LEU A 185 3.35 -11.28 6.49
CA LEU A 185 2.60 -10.41 7.40
C LEU A 185 3.46 -9.94 8.57
N LEU A 186 4.23 -10.84 9.18
CA LEU A 186 5.19 -10.49 10.22
C LEU A 186 6.19 -9.44 9.73
N LEU A 187 6.61 -9.56 8.47
CA LEU A 187 7.52 -8.60 7.88
C LEU A 187 6.86 -7.23 7.64
N LEU A 188 5.62 -7.22 7.14
CA LEU A 188 4.84 -5.99 6.97
C LEU A 188 4.61 -5.30 8.32
N ASP A 189 4.24 -6.07 9.34
CA ASP A 189 4.05 -5.60 10.72
C ASP A 189 5.34 -5.01 11.32
N THR A 190 6.49 -5.66 11.07
CA THR A 190 7.80 -5.14 11.50
C THR A 190 8.12 -3.79 10.86
N LEU A 191 7.79 -3.61 9.58
CA LEU A 191 7.96 -2.35 8.88
C LEU A 191 7.00 -1.28 9.40
N LEU A 192 5.72 -1.61 9.61
CA LEU A 192 4.75 -0.68 10.18
C LEU A 192 5.18 -0.22 11.57
N SER A 193 5.66 -1.15 12.41
CA SER A 193 6.18 -0.87 13.74
C SER A 193 7.47 -0.03 13.75
N SER A 194 8.17 0.07 12.61
CA SER A 194 9.37 0.91 12.48
C SER A 194 9.06 2.38 12.17
N LEU A 195 7.81 2.68 11.77
CA LEU A 195 7.38 4.05 11.49
C LEU A 195 7.29 4.88 12.80
N PRO A 196 7.49 6.21 12.71
CA PRO A 196 7.15 7.14 13.78
C PRO A 196 5.73 6.90 14.31
N ARG A 197 5.52 7.11 15.62
CA ARG A 197 4.19 6.93 16.24
C ARG A 197 3.09 7.78 15.62
N ASP A 198 3.46 8.92 15.08
CA ASP A 198 2.53 9.90 14.50
C ASP A 198 2.36 9.70 12.97
N ASP A 199 2.99 8.68 12.37
CA ASP A 199 2.77 8.34 10.96
C ASP A 199 1.47 7.54 10.82
N MET A 200 0.52 8.10 10.07
CA MET A 200 -0.70 7.40 9.64
C MET A 200 -0.45 6.65 8.33
N VAL A 201 -0.90 5.40 8.25
CA VAL A 201 -0.74 4.55 7.07
C VAL A 201 -2.11 4.19 6.50
N PHE A 202 -2.30 4.42 5.20
CA PHE A 202 -3.52 4.03 4.50
C PHE A 202 -3.28 2.74 3.71
N LEU A 203 -4.09 1.71 3.97
CA LEU A 203 -4.11 0.47 3.19
C LEU A 203 -5.41 0.42 2.39
N ILE A 204 -5.30 0.46 1.06
CA ILE A 204 -6.44 0.44 0.14
C ILE A 204 -6.37 -0.86 -0.67
N ILE A 205 -7.32 -1.75 -0.44
CA ILE A 205 -7.38 -3.05 -1.10
C ILE A 205 -8.66 -3.12 -1.91
N ASP A 206 -8.53 -3.13 -3.22
CA ASP A 206 -9.63 -3.39 -4.15
C ASP A 206 -9.60 -4.86 -4.56
N SER A 207 -10.47 -5.64 -3.93
CA SER A 207 -10.59 -7.09 -4.13
C SER A 207 -11.82 -7.46 -4.95
N LEU A 208 -11.63 -8.39 -5.89
CA LEU A 208 -12.73 -9.06 -6.57
C LEU A 208 -13.15 -10.28 -5.73
N ILE A 209 -14.41 -10.35 -5.33
CA ILE A 209 -14.99 -11.57 -4.77
C ILE A 209 -15.15 -12.57 -5.92
N PRO A 210 -14.59 -13.79 -5.84
CA PRO A 210 -14.86 -14.82 -6.85
C PRO A 210 -16.36 -15.07 -6.89
N GLN A 211 -16.97 -14.99 -8.08
CA GLN A 211 -18.32 -15.51 -8.25
C GLN A 211 -18.28 -17.01 -7.95
N GLY A 212 -18.72 -17.38 -6.75
CA GLY A 212 -18.96 -18.77 -6.41
C GLY A 212 -19.93 -19.32 -7.46
N LYS A 213 -19.59 -20.48 -8.03
CA LYS A 213 -20.54 -21.27 -8.83
C LYS A 213 -21.77 -21.52 -7.96
N ARG A 214 -22.80 -20.66 -8.07
CA ARG A 214 -24.14 -20.99 -7.58
C ARG A 214 -24.54 -22.22 -8.37
N GLY A 215 -24.61 -23.34 -7.67
CA GLY A 215 -24.97 -24.61 -8.24
C GLY A 215 -26.32 -24.50 -8.94
N GLU A 216 -26.32 -24.75 -10.24
CA GLU A 216 -27.45 -25.39 -10.88
C GLU A 216 -27.59 -26.77 -10.23
N LYS A 217 -28.44 -26.87 -9.21
CA LYS A 217 -29.21 -28.08 -8.99
C LYS A 217 -30.62 -27.74 -9.46
N GLY A 218 -30.88 -28.08 -10.72
CA GLY A 218 -32.22 -28.08 -11.27
C GLY A 218 -33.13 -28.97 -10.44
N HIS A 219 -34.36 -28.50 -10.27
CA HIS A 219 -35.51 -29.31 -9.87
C HIS A 219 -35.92 -30.25 -11.00
#